data_AF-A0A937VBB3-F1
#
_entry.id   AF-A0A937VBB3-F1
#
_cell.length_a   1.000
_cell.length_b   1.000
_cell.length_c   1.000
_cell.angle_alpha   90.00
_cell.angle_beta   90.00
_cell.angle_gamma   90.00
#
_symmetry.space_group_name_H-M   'P 1'
#
loop_
_entity.id
_entity.type
_entity.pdbx_description
1 polymer ?
#
loop_
_entity_poly.entity_id
_entity_poly.type
_entity_poly.pdbx_seq_one_letter_code
_entity_poly.pdbx_strand_id
1 'polypeptide(L)'
;MKRWQFWLGLLVSAAFLWLALRGLRLADIGRVVAEADYLWLLPGVAVYFLAVWARAWRWHYLLRPLKAIPTGTMFPIVCIGYMGNNIYPARAGELLRAYVLRRRQGVPISASLATILVERVFDGVVMLGFVFLNLGELSGLTSYSGFIGSIQQVAVWGAVIFLAATAAFLVMAARPAASARLLGWFIDRLIPARYRAGLHGFIDRFLGGLASLRSPADVAMVLVTSTVIWLLETGKYWFVMHAFPFQVSFFALMLMNGIVNLTTT
;
A
#
# COMPACT_ATOMS: atom_id res chain seq x y z
N MET A 1 10.72 2.59 24.12
CA MET A 1 11.80 2.30 23.14
C MET A 1 13.12 2.28 23.88
N LYS A 2 13.97 1.26 23.72
CA LYS A 2 15.27 1.22 24.41
C LYS A 2 16.15 2.35 23.85
N ARG A 3 16.80 3.14 24.72
CA ARG A 3 17.54 4.37 24.35
C ARG A 3 18.54 4.17 23.20
N TRP A 4 19.16 2.99 23.06
CA TRP A 4 20.13 2.70 22.00
C TRP A 4 19.51 2.60 20.59
N GLN A 5 18.27 2.10 20.45
CA GLN A 5 17.60 1.98 19.14
C GLN A 5 17.27 3.35 18.56
N PHE A 6 16.92 4.30 19.44
CA PHE A 6 16.70 5.69 19.07
C PHE A 6 17.99 6.35 18.54
N TRP A 7 19.10 6.19 19.26
CA TRP A 7 20.40 6.74 18.84
C TRP A 7 20.93 6.08 17.57
N LEU A 8 20.76 4.76 17.42
CA LEU A 8 21.12 4.05 16.20
C LEU A 8 20.29 4.56 15.02
N GLY A 9 18.98 4.72 15.19
CA GLY A 9 18.10 5.31 14.18
C GLY A 9 18.54 6.72 13.78
N LEU A 10 18.85 7.56 14.76
CA LEU A 10 19.34 8.93 14.53
C LEU A 10 20.65 8.93 13.71
N LEU A 11 21.60 8.06 14.05
CA LEU A 11 22.90 7.97 13.40
C LEU A 11 22.74 7.45 11.96
N VAL A 12 21.91 6.43 11.76
CA VAL A 12 21.57 5.91 10.41
C VAL A 12 20.90 7.01 9.58
N SER A 13 19.89 7.69 10.11
CA SER A 13 19.24 8.81 9.41
C SER A 13 20.22 9.93 9.06
N ALA A 14 21.11 10.31 9.98
CA ALA A 14 22.14 11.31 9.71
C ALA A 14 23.12 10.87 8.62
N ALA A 15 23.54 9.60 8.63
CA ALA A 15 24.41 9.05 7.60
C ALA A 15 23.76 9.06 6.20
N PHE A 16 22.49 8.64 6.10
CA PHE A 16 21.76 8.68 4.83
C PHE A 16 21.44 10.10 4.37
N LEU A 17 21.12 11.03 5.28
CA LEU A 17 20.97 12.45 4.96
C LEU A 17 22.28 13.04 4.45
N TRP A 18 23.41 12.74 5.09
CA TRP A 18 24.72 13.18 4.63
C TRP A 18 25.06 12.58 3.26
N LEU A 19 24.81 11.28 3.04
CA LEU A 19 24.99 10.64 1.73
C LEU A 19 24.13 11.27 0.63
N ALA A 20 22.89 11.67 0.95
CA ALA A 20 21.99 12.33 0.01
C ALA A 20 22.40 13.78 -0.28
N LEU A 21 22.89 14.52 0.73
CA LEU A 21 23.20 15.94 0.63
C LEU A 21 24.64 16.25 0.22
N ARG A 22 25.61 15.33 0.40
CA ARG A 22 27.04 15.59 0.12
C ARG A 22 27.36 16.02 -1.31
N GLY A 23 26.47 15.75 -2.27
CA GLY A 23 26.61 16.14 -3.67
C GLY A 23 25.80 17.38 -4.07
N LEU A 24 25.01 17.95 -3.15
CA LEU A 24 24.09 19.04 -3.44
C LEU A 24 24.61 20.36 -2.88
N ARG A 25 24.63 21.39 -3.73
CA ARG A 25 24.84 22.77 -3.28
C ARG A 25 23.52 23.28 -2.72
N LEU A 26 23.45 23.51 -1.41
CA LEU A 26 22.23 23.98 -0.74
C LEU A 26 21.68 25.29 -1.33
N ALA A 27 22.55 26.15 -1.86
CA ALA A 27 22.16 27.38 -2.56
C ALA A 27 21.33 27.11 -3.83
N ASP A 28 21.66 26.05 -4.58
CA ASP A 28 20.92 25.67 -5.77
C ASP A 28 19.52 25.15 -5.41
N ILE A 29 19.37 24.46 -4.27
CA ILE A 29 18.07 24.02 -3.75
C ILE A 29 17.19 25.24 -3.42
N GLY A 30 17.75 26.22 -2.70
CA GLY A 30 17.02 27.44 -2.33
C GLY A 30 16.52 28.21 -3.55
N ARG A 31 17.34 28.31 -4.61
CA ARG A 31 16.97 28.94 -5.87
C ARG A 31 15.86 28.18 -6.60
N VAL A 32 15.99 26.86 -6.73
CA VAL A 32 14.98 26.02 -7.41
C VAL A 32 13.63 26.05 -6.69
N VAL A 33 13.64 26.10 -5.35
CA VAL A 33 12.40 26.25 -4.57
C VAL A 33 11.79 27.64 -4.78
N ALA A 34 12.59 28.70 -4.81
CA ALA A 34 12.10 30.06 -5.00
C ALA A 34 11.54 30.32 -6.40
N GLU A 35 12.09 29.66 -7.42
CA GLU A 35 11.66 29.77 -8.83
C GLU A 35 10.53 28.81 -9.20
N ALA A 36 10.06 27.97 -8.26
CA ALA A 36 9.03 26.98 -8.53
C ALA A 36 7.66 27.63 -8.78
N ASP A 37 6.95 27.13 -9.79
CA ASP A 37 5.56 27.53 -10.04
C ASP A 37 4.61 26.74 -9.15
N TYR A 38 4.32 27.32 -7.99
CA TYR A 38 3.42 26.73 -7.00
C TYR A 38 1.96 26.58 -7.48
N LEU A 39 1.56 27.21 -8.59
CA LEU A 39 0.22 27.05 -9.14
C LEU A 39 -0.06 25.60 -9.52
N TRP A 40 0.99 24.87 -9.95
CA TRP A 40 0.93 23.44 -10.25
C TRP A 40 0.70 22.54 -9.03
N LEU A 41 0.90 23.05 -7.80
CA LEU A 41 0.58 22.29 -6.60
C LEU A 41 -0.94 22.20 -6.34
N LEU A 42 -1.73 23.18 -6.78
CA LEU A 42 -3.19 23.15 -6.60
C LEU A 42 -3.85 21.93 -7.25
N PRO A 43 -3.64 21.63 -8.55
CA PRO A 43 -4.16 20.40 -9.14
C PRO A 43 -3.55 19.14 -8.50
N GLY A 44 -2.29 19.18 -8.08
CA GLY A 44 -1.67 18.07 -7.34
C GLY A 44 -2.38 17.74 -6.02
N VAL A 45 -2.72 18.77 -5.24
CA VAL A 45 -3.49 18.64 -3.99
C VAL A 45 -4.92 18.15 -4.27
N ALA A 46 -5.57 18.68 -5.30
CA ALA A 46 -6.90 18.22 -5.70
C ALA A 46 -6.89 16.72 -6.07
N VAL A 47 -5.92 16.29 -6.88
CA VAL A 47 -5.75 14.88 -7.27
C VAL A 47 -5.42 13.99 -6.07
N TYR A 48 -4.65 14.48 -5.10
CA TYR A 48 -4.42 13.76 -3.85
C TYR A 48 -5.72 13.50 -3.10
N PHE A 49 -6.57 14.52 -2.90
CA PHE A 49 -7.85 14.34 -2.22
C PHE A 49 -8.80 13.42 -3.00
N LEU A 50 -8.80 13.49 -4.34
CA LEU A 50 -9.54 12.55 -5.18
C LEU A 50 -9.04 11.11 -5.01
N ALA A 51 -7.72 10.90 -4.93
CA ALA A 51 -7.15 9.58 -4.68
C ALA A 51 -7.56 9.05 -3.28
N VAL A 52 -7.50 9.88 -2.24
CA VAL A 52 -7.93 9.49 -0.88
C VAL A 52 -9.43 9.19 -0.84
N TRP A 53 -10.25 9.97 -1.57
CA TRP A 53 -11.69 9.69 -1.69
C TRP A 53 -11.96 8.37 -2.42
N ALA A 54 -11.27 8.11 -3.53
CA ALA A 54 -11.37 6.84 -4.26
C ALA A 54 -10.99 5.65 -3.37
N ARG A 55 -9.96 5.78 -2.52
CA ARG A 55 -9.60 4.77 -1.52
C ARG A 55 -10.71 4.57 -0.48
N ALA A 56 -11.32 5.64 0.02
CA ALA A 56 -12.44 5.56 0.94
C ALA A 56 -13.66 4.88 0.30
N TRP A 57 -13.93 5.16 -0.98
CA TRP A 57 -15.00 4.53 -1.74
C TRP A 57 -14.75 3.03 -1.98
N ARG A 58 -13.51 2.67 -2.36
CA ARG A 58 -13.10 1.26 -2.50
C ARG A 58 -13.26 0.51 -1.18
N TRP A 59 -12.82 1.11 -0.07
CA TRP A 59 -12.94 0.49 1.24
C TRP A 59 -14.40 0.39 1.72
N HIS A 60 -15.23 1.38 1.40
CA HIS A 60 -16.69 1.27 1.55
C HIS A 60 -17.23 0.02 0.84
N TYR A 61 -16.84 -0.18 -0.42
CA TYR A 61 -17.30 -1.31 -1.21
C TYR A 61 -16.84 -2.65 -0.61
N LEU A 62 -15.56 -2.77 -0.24
CA LEU A 62 -15.01 -3.98 0.39
C LEU A 62 -15.73 -4.36 1.70
N LEU A 63 -16.25 -3.37 2.43
CA LEU A 63 -17.00 -3.60 3.66
C LEU A 63 -18.49 -3.89 3.45
N ARG A 64 -19.06 -3.67 2.25
CA ARG A 64 -20.50 -3.91 1.99
C ARG A 64 -21.01 -5.27 2.45
N PRO A 65 -20.28 -6.39 2.27
CA PRO A 65 -20.73 -7.71 2.74
C PRO A 65 -20.81 -7.83 4.26
N LEU A 66 -20.09 -6.97 5.00
CA LEU A 66 -20.09 -6.95 6.47
C LEU A 66 -21.08 -5.91 7.02
N LYS A 67 -21.01 -4.68 6.49
CA LYS A 67 -21.85 -3.55 6.90
C LYS A 67 -21.78 -2.46 5.82
N ALA A 68 -22.94 -2.00 5.35
CA ALA A 68 -23.01 -0.84 4.46
C ALA A 68 -22.72 0.45 5.24
N ILE A 69 -21.56 1.07 4.99
CA ILE A 69 -21.12 2.32 5.65
C ILE A 69 -20.81 3.36 4.58
N PRO A 70 -21.53 4.50 4.48
CA PRO A 70 -21.36 5.43 3.37
C PRO A 70 -19.94 6.02 3.28
N THR A 71 -19.47 6.33 2.06
CA THR A 71 -18.12 6.85 1.80
C THR A 71 -17.79 8.09 2.60
N GLY A 72 -18.74 9.00 2.82
CA GLY A 72 -18.53 10.21 3.64
C GLY A 72 -18.18 9.92 5.09
N THR A 73 -18.60 8.76 5.63
CA THR A 73 -18.19 8.31 6.97
C THR A 73 -16.84 7.58 6.94
N MET A 74 -16.53 6.91 5.83
CA MET A 74 -15.27 6.18 5.63
C MET A 74 -14.09 7.13 5.41
N PHE A 75 -14.31 8.24 4.71
CA PHE A 75 -13.25 9.18 4.35
C PHE A 75 -12.47 9.73 5.56
N PRO A 76 -13.11 10.27 6.62
CA PRO A 76 -12.38 10.69 7.82
C PRO A 76 -11.61 9.55 8.50
N ILE A 77 -12.14 8.32 8.49
CA ILE A 77 -11.48 7.15 9.08
C ILE A 77 -10.19 6.81 8.30
N VAL A 78 -10.25 6.88 6.97
CA VAL A 78 -9.09 6.70 6.10
C VAL A 78 -8.06 7.79 6.33
N CYS A 79 -8.47 9.06 6.43
CA CYS A 79 -7.57 10.17 6.74
C CYS A 79 -6.87 10.02 8.09
N ILE A 80 -7.58 9.58 9.14
CA ILE A 80 -6.99 9.27 10.45
C ILE A 80 -5.96 8.14 10.33
N GLY A 81 -6.25 7.11 9.53
CA GLY A 81 -5.29 6.03 9.23
C GLY A 81 -4.02 6.55 8.56
N TYR A 82 -4.15 7.42 7.55
CA TYR A 82 -3.00 8.04 6.89
C TYR A 82 -2.18 8.93 7.80
N MET A 83 -2.84 9.75 8.61
CA MET A 83 -2.18 10.52 9.67
C MET A 83 -1.41 9.58 10.61
N GLY A 84 -2.01 8.44 10.99
CA GLY A 84 -1.36 7.42 11.81
C GLY A 84 -0.11 6.84 11.14
N ASN A 85 -0.12 6.60 9.84
CA ASN A 85 1.06 6.12 9.11
C ASN A 85 2.19 7.15 9.01
N ASN A 86 1.85 8.45 9.06
CA ASN A 86 2.86 9.51 9.06
C ASN A 86 3.50 9.73 10.45
N ILE A 87 2.78 9.39 11.52
CA ILE A 87 3.24 9.62 12.91
C ILE A 87 3.86 8.36 13.51
N TYR A 88 3.24 7.20 13.31
CA TYR A 88 3.66 5.95 13.94
C TYR A 88 4.60 5.14 13.04
N PRO A 89 5.64 4.51 13.62
CA PRO A 89 6.51 3.61 12.87
C PRO A 89 5.75 2.35 12.41
N ALA A 90 6.32 1.65 11.42
CA ALA A 90 5.82 0.38 10.92
C ALA A 90 4.36 0.40 10.41
N ARG A 91 3.91 1.53 9.85
CA ARG A 91 2.57 1.68 9.24
C ARG A 91 1.42 1.28 10.19
N ALA A 92 1.58 1.55 11.49
CA ALA A 92 0.55 1.25 12.50
C ALA A 92 -0.76 2.04 12.30
N GLY A 93 -0.80 3.02 11.39
CA GLY A 93 -2.01 3.72 10.99
C GLY A 93 -3.07 2.80 10.34
N GLU A 94 -2.67 1.67 9.75
CA GLU A 94 -3.63 0.65 9.28
C GLU A 94 -4.36 -0.04 10.45
N LEU A 95 -3.65 -0.31 11.55
CA LEU A 95 -4.30 -0.78 12.78
C LEU A 95 -5.19 0.29 13.38
N LEU A 96 -4.75 1.56 13.32
CA LEU A 96 -5.54 2.69 13.80
C LEU A 96 -6.86 2.83 13.05
N ARG A 97 -6.87 2.71 11.70
CA ARG A 97 -8.12 2.79 10.93
C ARG A 97 -9.06 1.64 11.28
N ALA A 98 -8.55 0.42 11.46
CA ALA A 98 -9.35 -0.73 11.88
C ALA A 98 -9.94 -0.56 13.29
N TYR A 99 -9.14 0.00 14.22
CA TYR A 99 -9.59 0.31 15.57
C TYR A 99 -10.67 1.41 15.59
N VAL A 100 -10.48 2.50 14.85
CA VAL A 100 -11.45 3.59 14.75
C VAL A 100 -12.76 3.09 14.12
N LEU A 101 -12.66 2.24 13.09
CA LEU A 101 -13.83 1.63 12.46
C LEU A 101 -14.60 0.73 13.44
N ARG A 102 -13.90 -0.09 14.24
CA ARG A 102 -14.54 -0.86 15.33
C ARG A 102 -15.25 0.05 16.32
N ARG A 103 -14.59 1.13 16.76
CA ARG A 103 -15.15 2.04 17.77
C ARG A 103 -16.36 2.81 17.26
N ARG A 104 -16.35 3.26 16.01
CA ARG A 104 -17.43 4.09 15.44
C ARG A 104 -18.55 3.28 14.79
N GLN A 105 -18.24 2.12 14.21
CA GLN A 105 -19.17 1.37 13.37
C GLN A 105 -19.40 -0.08 13.84
N GLY A 106 -18.72 -0.53 14.88
CA GLY A 106 -18.87 -1.88 15.44
C GLY A 106 -18.27 -2.99 14.58
N VAL A 107 -17.57 -2.66 13.48
CA VAL A 107 -16.95 -3.66 12.61
C VAL A 107 -15.78 -4.32 13.35
N PRO A 108 -15.69 -5.66 13.43
CA PRO A 108 -14.59 -6.31 14.12
C PRO A 108 -13.23 -6.00 13.46
N ILE A 109 -12.21 -5.75 14.29
CA ILE A 109 -10.84 -5.43 13.83
C ILE A 109 -10.31 -6.50 12.87
N SER A 110 -10.55 -7.79 13.14
CA SER A 110 -10.06 -8.87 12.27
C SER A 110 -10.69 -8.85 10.88
N ALA A 111 -11.98 -8.52 10.78
CA ALA A 111 -12.67 -8.36 9.49
C ALA A 111 -12.15 -7.13 8.74
N SER A 112 -11.93 -6.02 9.46
CA SER A 112 -11.31 -4.83 8.88
C SER A 112 -9.90 -5.12 8.38
N LEU A 113 -9.06 -5.79 9.17
CA LEU A 113 -7.71 -6.22 8.79
C LEU A 113 -7.70 -7.10 7.54
N ALA A 114 -8.65 -8.02 7.41
CA ALA A 114 -8.80 -8.81 6.20
C ALA A 114 -9.03 -7.91 4.97
N THR A 115 -9.94 -6.94 5.04
CA THR A 115 -10.14 -5.98 3.93
C THR A 115 -8.91 -5.11 3.66
N ILE A 116 -8.13 -4.74 4.69
CA ILE A 116 -6.84 -4.04 4.48
C ILE A 116 -5.89 -4.93 3.69
N LEU A 117 -5.75 -6.20 4.07
CA LEU A 117 -4.87 -7.12 3.37
C LEU A 117 -5.29 -7.29 1.91
N VAL A 118 -6.60 -7.38 1.64
CA VAL A 118 -7.13 -7.37 0.26
C VAL A 118 -6.64 -6.13 -0.49
N GLU A 119 -6.80 -4.94 0.11
CA GLU A 119 -6.31 -3.72 -0.53
C GLU A 119 -4.82 -3.77 -0.84
N ARG A 120 -3.97 -4.24 0.08
CA ARG A 120 -2.51 -4.33 -0.11
C ARG A 120 -2.14 -5.32 -1.22
N VAL A 121 -2.79 -6.47 -1.29
CA VAL A 121 -2.56 -7.48 -2.32
C VAL A 121 -2.86 -6.90 -3.70
N PHE A 122 -4.03 -6.28 -3.88
CA PHE A 122 -4.40 -5.68 -5.17
C PHE A 122 -3.55 -4.45 -5.50
N ASP A 123 -3.19 -3.62 -4.51
CA ASP A 123 -2.25 -2.53 -4.68
C ASP A 123 -0.89 -3.06 -5.20
N GLY A 124 -0.37 -4.15 -4.63
CA GLY A 124 0.87 -4.79 -5.07
C GLY A 124 0.78 -5.39 -6.48
N VAL A 125 -0.35 -6.01 -6.85
CA VAL A 125 -0.58 -6.49 -8.23
C VAL A 125 -0.51 -5.34 -9.24
N VAL A 126 -1.14 -4.20 -8.94
CA VAL A 126 -1.09 -3.02 -9.81
C VAL A 126 0.31 -2.44 -9.90
N MET A 127 1.03 -2.34 -8.78
CA MET A 127 2.43 -1.89 -8.76
C MET A 127 3.33 -2.78 -9.60
N LEU A 128 3.17 -4.11 -9.50
CA LEU A 128 3.89 -5.03 -10.37
C LEU A 128 3.54 -4.79 -11.83
N GLY A 129 2.26 -4.62 -12.16
CA GLY A 129 1.83 -4.24 -13.50
C GLY A 129 2.54 -2.98 -14.02
N PHE A 130 2.66 -1.94 -13.19
CA PHE A 130 3.40 -0.72 -13.53
C PHE A 130 4.89 -0.99 -13.75
N VAL A 131 5.52 -1.83 -12.95
CA VAL A 131 6.94 -2.21 -13.14
C VAL A 131 7.11 -2.98 -14.45
N PHE A 132 6.27 -3.99 -14.71
CA PHE A 132 6.35 -4.84 -15.91
C PHE A 132 6.08 -4.09 -17.21
N LEU A 133 5.09 -3.20 -17.24
CA LEU A 133 4.77 -2.37 -18.42
C LEU A 133 5.91 -1.43 -18.80
N ASN A 134 6.75 -1.02 -17.84
CA ASN A 134 7.87 -0.10 -18.05
C ASN A 134 9.23 -0.80 -18.11
N LEU A 135 9.28 -2.14 -18.18
CA LEU A 135 10.56 -2.88 -18.25
C LEU A 135 11.42 -2.48 -19.46
N GLY A 136 10.80 -2.07 -20.57
CA GLY A 136 11.51 -1.58 -21.76
C GLY A 136 12.27 -0.26 -21.54
N GLU A 137 11.79 0.61 -20.65
CA GLU A 137 12.51 1.83 -20.22
C GLU A 137 13.60 1.47 -19.18
N LEU A 138 13.31 0.47 -18.36
CA LEU A 138 14.20 -0.05 -17.32
C LEU A 138 15.45 -0.72 -17.88
N SER A 139 15.33 -1.45 -19.00
CA SER A 139 16.48 -2.01 -19.72
C SER A 139 17.41 -0.91 -20.27
N GLY A 140 16.85 0.25 -20.65
CA GLY A 140 17.62 1.44 -21.04
C GLY A 140 18.45 2.03 -19.89
N LEU A 141 17.86 2.13 -18.69
CA LEU A 141 18.54 2.69 -17.50
C LEU A 141 19.54 1.72 -16.85
N THR A 142 19.24 0.42 -16.82
CA THR A 142 20.11 -0.60 -16.22
C THR A 142 21.36 -0.88 -17.04
N SER A 143 21.31 -0.65 -18.36
CA SER A 143 22.45 -0.76 -19.29
C SER A 143 23.66 0.07 -18.87
N TYR A 144 23.45 1.19 -18.17
CA TYR A 144 24.55 2.06 -17.69
C TYR A 144 25.24 1.59 -16.41
N SER A 145 24.66 0.63 -15.67
CA SER A 145 25.11 0.28 -14.31
C SER A 145 25.95 -1.01 -14.21
N GLY A 146 26.10 -1.78 -15.30
CA GLY A 146 26.90 -3.02 -15.32
C GLY A 146 26.40 -4.16 -14.40
N PHE A 147 25.29 -3.96 -13.69
CA PHE A 147 24.76 -4.86 -12.63
C PHE A 147 23.55 -5.69 -13.11
N ILE A 148 23.46 -5.94 -14.41
CA ILE A 148 22.20 -6.20 -15.15
C ILE A 148 21.64 -7.61 -14.94
N GLY A 149 22.45 -8.61 -14.59
CA GLY A 149 21.95 -9.99 -14.45
C GLY A 149 21.21 -10.28 -13.15
N SER A 150 21.66 -9.71 -12.02
CA SER A 150 21.21 -10.15 -10.69
C SER A 150 19.90 -9.49 -10.26
N ILE A 151 19.75 -8.17 -10.48
CA ILE A 151 18.58 -7.42 -10.01
C ILE A 151 17.32 -7.79 -10.80
N GLN A 152 17.43 -7.97 -12.12
CA GLN A 152 16.30 -8.34 -12.95
C GLN A 152 15.78 -9.74 -12.59
N GLN A 153 16.67 -10.71 -12.36
CA GLN A 153 16.28 -12.05 -11.91
C GLN A 153 15.62 -12.02 -10.53
N VAL A 154 16.17 -11.27 -9.58
CA VAL A 154 15.56 -11.10 -8.25
C VAL A 154 14.18 -10.46 -8.35
N ALA A 155 13.99 -9.44 -9.19
CA ALA A 155 12.71 -8.80 -9.41
C ALA A 155 11.68 -9.76 -10.02
N VAL A 156 12.07 -10.57 -11.02
CA VAL A 156 11.20 -11.57 -11.64
C VAL A 156 10.80 -12.65 -10.65
N TRP A 157 11.75 -13.24 -9.92
CA TRP A 157 11.44 -14.24 -8.90
C TRP A 157 10.58 -13.68 -7.77
N GLY A 158 10.87 -12.46 -7.31
CA GLY A 158 10.05 -11.77 -6.32
C GLY A 158 8.62 -11.58 -6.79
N ALA A 159 8.42 -11.17 -8.04
CA ALA A 159 7.10 -11.05 -8.64
C ALA A 159 6.38 -12.40 -8.76
N VAL A 160 7.07 -13.47 -9.19
CA VAL A 160 6.49 -14.82 -9.26
C VAL A 160 6.04 -15.30 -7.89
N ILE A 161 6.87 -15.12 -6.85
CA ILE A 161 6.51 -15.48 -5.46
C ILE A 161 5.30 -14.67 -4.99
N PHE A 162 5.30 -13.36 -5.24
CA PHE A 162 4.17 -12.49 -4.86
C PHE A 162 2.87 -12.89 -5.57
N LEU A 163 2.93 -13.19 -6.87
CA LEU A 163 1.76 -13.63 -7.64
C LEU A 163 1.27 -15.01 -7.18
N ALA A 164 2.18 -15.93 -6.87
CA ALA A 164 1.82 -17.24 -6.31
C ALA A 164 1.17 -17.09 -4.93
N ALA A 165 1.72 -16.24 -4.05
CA ALA A 165 1.13 -15.92 -2.75
C ALA A 165 -0.25 -15.26 -2.89
N THR A 166 -0.40 -14.35 -3.85
CA THR A 166 -1.67 -13.70 -4.19
C THR A 166 -2.70 -14.72 -4.68
N ALA A 167 -2.32 -15.63 -5.58
CA ALA A 167 -3.20 -16.70 -6.05
C ALA A 167 -3.63 -17.62 -4.91
N ALA A 168 -2.70 -18.03 -4.04
CA ALA A 168 -3.02 -18.82 -2.85
C ALA A 168 -3.99 -18.08 -1.91
N PHE A 169 -3.76 -16.78 -1.68
CA PHE A 169 -4.64 -15.93 -0.89
C PHE A 169 -6.05 -15.82 -1.49
N LEU A 170 -6.17 -15.62 -2.80
CA LEU A 170 -7.45 -15.57 -3.51
C LEU A 170 -8.20 -16.91 -3.44
N VAL A 171 -7.49 -18.05 -3.56
CA VAL A 171 -8.08 -19.38 -3.40
C VAL A 171 -8.60 -19.57 -1.97
N MET A 172 -7.86 -19.14 -0.96
CA MET A 172 -8.31 -19.17 0.43
C MET A 172 -9.56 -18.29 0.64
N ALA A 173 -9.57 -17.09 0.07
CA ALA A 173 -10.70 -16.17 0.15
C ALA A 173 -11.97 -16.71 -0.53
N ALA A 174 -11.80 -17.39 -1.67
CA ALA A 174 -12.89 -17.99 -2.44
C ALA A 174 -13.49 -19.23 -1.77
N ARG A 175 -12.75 -19.93 -0.89
CA ARG A 175 -13.18 -21.18 -0.24
C ARG A 175 -13.16 -21.05 1.30
N PRO A 176 -13.98 -20.17 1.90
CA PRO A 176 -13.91 -19.85 3.34
C PRO A 176 -14.13 -21.07 4.23
N ALA A 177 -15.03 -21.99 3.88
CA ALA A 177 -15.27 -23.20 4.68
C ALA A 177 -14.05 -24.14 4.69
N ALA A 178 -13.37 -24.29 3.54
CA ALA A 178 -12.16 -25.10 3.46
C ALA A 178 -11.00 -24.43 4.22
N SER A 179 -10.85 -23.10 4.09
CA SER A 179 -9.84 -22.34 4.83
C SER A 179 -10.07 -22.35 6.33
N ALA A 180 -11.31 -22.22 6.79
CA ALA A 180 -11.66 -22.33 8.21
C ALA A 180 -11.32 -23.71 8.77
N ARG A 181 -11.61 -24.79 8.03
CA ARG A 181 -11.25 -26.16 8.43
C ARG A 181 -9.74 -26.37 8.49
N LEU A 182 -9.01 -25.93 7.46
CA LEU A 182 -7.56 -26.06 7.40
C LEU A 182 -6.88 -25.30 8.55
N LEU A 183 -7.24 -24.03 8.72
CA LEU A 183 -6.67 -23.19 9.78
C LEU A 183 -7.10 -23.69 11.17
N GLY A 184 -8.34 -24.16 11.31
CA GLY A 184 -8.85 -24.75 12.54
C GLY A 184 -8.09 -26.01 12.95
N TRP A 185 -7.79 -26.89 11.99
CA TRP A 185 -6.96 -28.07 12.22
C TRP A 185 -5.55 -27.70 12.75
N PHE A 186 -4.92 -26.68 12.18
CA PHE A 186 -3.63 -26.17 12.69
C PHE A 186 -3.74 -25.58 14.09
N ILE A 187 -4.81 -24.82 14.38
CA ILE A 187 -5.06 -24.27 15.72
C ILE A 187 -5.20 -25.39 16.74
N ASP A 188 -6.02 -26.40 16.45
CA ASP A 188 -6.30 -27.49 17.39
C ASP A 188 -5.08 -28.39 17.62
N ARG A 189 -4.13 -28.42 16.67
CA ARG A 189 -2.88 -29.18 16.79
C ARG A 189 -1.77 -28.43 17.52
N LEU A 190 -1.62 -27.12 17.27
CA LEU A 190 -0.45 -26.33 17.70
C LEU A 190 -0.73 -25.39 18.87
N ILE A 191 -1.97 -24.97 19.08
CA ILE A 191 -2.31 -23.91 20.04
C ILE A 191 -2.87 -24.51 21.35
N PRO A 192 -2.43 -24.01 22.53
CA PRO A 192 -3.00 -24.39 23.82
C PRO A 192 -4.50 -24.12 23.92
N ALA A 193 -5.25 -24.99 24.62
CA ALA A 193 -6.71 -24.95 24.71
C ALA A 193 -7.27 -23.57 25.12
N ARG A 194 -6.57 -22.85 26.01
CA ARG A 194 -6.96 -21.51 26.49
C ARG A 194 -7.14 -20.45 25.40
N TYR A 195 -6.49 -20.58 24.24
CA TYR A 195 -6.54 -19.58 23.16
C TYR A 195 -7.36 -20.02 21.95
N ARG A 196 -7.77 -21.29 21.86
CA ARG A 196 -8.43 -21.85 20.66
C ARG A 196 -9.72 -21.12 20.33
N ALA A 197 -10.61 -20.94 21.30
CA ALA A 197 -11.90 -20.26 21.09
C ALA A 197 -11.71 -18.82 20.57
N GLY A 198 -10.73 -18.09 21.11
CA GLY A 198 -10.41 -16.74 20.66
C GLY A 198 -9.89 -16.68 19.22
N LEU A 199 -9.00 -17.63 18.85
CA LEU A 199 -8.44 -17.71 17.51
C LEU A 199 -9.45 -18.18 16.46
N HIS A 200 -10.27 -19.19 16.76
CA HIS A 200 -11.35 -19.62 15.86
C HIS A 200 -12.28 -18.45 15.54
N GLY A 201 -12.76 -17.73 16.56
CA GLY A 201 -13.57 -16.53 16.34
C GLY A 201 -12.84 -15.40 15.60
N PHE A 202 -11.52 -15.26 15.77
CA PHE A 202 -10.72 -14.32 14.99
C PHE A 202 -10.72 -14.69 13.50
N ILE A 203 -10.47 -15.96 13.19
CA ILE A 203 -10.40 -16.48 11.82
C ILE A 203 -11.75 -16.39 11.13
N ASP A 204 -12.85 -16.75 11.79
CA ASP A 204 -14.18 -16.67 11.20
C ASP A 204 -14.52 -15.24 10.78
N ARG A 205 -14.21 -14.26 11.65
CA ARG A 205 -14.39 -12.83 11.34
C ARG A 205 -13.44 -12.35 10.26
N PHE A 206 -12.20 -12.84 10.24
CA PHE A 206 -11.21 -12.51 9.21
C PHE A 206 -11.66 -13.03 7.83
N LEU A 207 -12.06 -14.30 7.74
CA LEU A 207 -12.60 -14.91 6.51
C LEU A 207 -13.93 -14.26 6.09
N GLY A 208 -14.73 -13.78 7.05
CA GLY A 208 -15.90 -12.95 6.78
C GLY A 208 -15.54 -11.63 6.08
N GLY A 209 -14.42 -11.00 6.47
CA GLY A 209 -13.88 -9.80 5.81
C GLY A 209 -13.31 -10.04 4.42
N LEU A 210 -13.12 -11.30 4.01
CA LEU A 210 -12.75 -11.67 2.64
C LEU A 210 -13.97 -11.93 1.73
N ALA A 211 -15.19 -11.74 2.22
CA ALA A 211 -16.41 -12.07 1.47
C ALA A 211 -16.52 -11.32 0.13
N SER A 212 -15.98 -10.11 0.02
CA SER A 212 -15.95 -9.35 -1.24
C SER A 212 -15.08 -10.01 -2.33
N LEU A 213 -14.18 -10.93 -1.99
CA LEU A 213 -13.37 -11.65 -2.97
C LEU A 213 -14.07 -12.86 -3.58
N ARG A 214 -15.30 -13.16 -3.14
CA ARG A 214 -16.07 -14.31 -3.64
C ARG A 214 -16.76 -14.03 -4.97
N SER A 215 -16.95 -12.76 -5.32
CA SER A 215 -17.55 -12.33 -6.58
C SER A 215 -16.47 -11.86 -7.56
N PRO A 216 -16.39 -12.42 -8.78
CA PRO A 216 -15.47 -11.94 -9.81
C PRO A 216 -15.67 -10.45 -10.14
N ALA A 217 -16.92 -9.96 -10.07
CA ALA A 217 -17.24 -8.56 -10.30
C ALA A 217 -16.63 -7.65 -9.22
N ASP A 218 -16.66 -8.08 -7.96
CA ASP A 218 -16.08 -7.33 -6.84
C ASP A 218 -14.55 -7.33 -6.94
N VAL A 219 -13.94 -8.46 -7.29
CA VAL A 219 -12.49 -8.59 -7.59
C VAL A 219 -12.08 -7.64 -8.71
N ALA A 220 -12.82 -7.64 -9.82
CA ALA A 220 -12.56 -6.76 -10.96
C ALA A 220 -12.70 -5.28 -10.55
N MET A 221 -13.73 -4.92 -9.79
CA MET A 221 -13.92 -3.57 -9.29
C MET A 221 -12.75 -3.12 -8.39
N VAL A 222 -12.30 -3.98 -7.46
CA VAL A 222 -11.14 -3.69 -6.60
C VAL A 222 -9.89 -3.49 -7.45
N LEU A 223 -9.66 -4.32 -8.47
CA LEU A 223 -8.51 -4.17 -9.36
C LEU A 223 -8.56 -2.87 -10.14
N VAL A 224 -9.69 -2.57 -10.80
CA VAL A 224 -9.87 -1.33 -11.59
C VAL A 224 -9.70 -0.10 -10.71
N THR A 225 -10.32 -0.08 -9.53
CA THR A 225 -10.16 1.05 -8.61
C THR A 225 -8.75 1.17 -8.07
N SER A 226 -8.04 0.08 -7.82
CA SER A 226 -6.63 0.11 -7.44
C SER A 226 -5.80 0.76 -8.54
N THR A 227 -6.01 0.37 -9.81
CA THR A 227 -5.34 1.00 -10.97
C THR A 227 -5.62 2.49 -11.03
N VAL A 228 -6.89 2.90 -10.92
CA VAL A 228 -7.27 4.33 -10.92
C VAL A 228 -6.60 5.09 -9.78
N ILE A 229 -6.62 4.54 -8.56
CA ILE A 229 -5.98 5.14 -7.39
C ILE A 229 -4.48 5.35 -7.65
N TRP A 230 -3.77 4.35 -8.17
CA TRP A 230 -2.33 4.44 -8.42
C TRP A 230 -2.00 5.36 -9.60
N LEU A 231 -2.87 5.46 -10.61
CA LEU A 231 -2.76 6.46 -11.66
C LEU A 231 -2.95 7.89 -11.13
N LEU A 232 -3.92 8.11 -10.23
CA LEU A 232 -4.09 9.41 -9.55
C LEU A 232 -2.88 9.74 -8.68
N GLU A 233 -2.33 8.78 -7.93
CA GLU A 233 -1.12 8.98 -7.13
C GLU A 233 0.10 9.33 -8.01
N THR A 234 0.22 8.69 -9.18
CA THR A 234 1.24 9.04 -10.18
C THR A 234 0.99 10.44 -10.75
N GLY A 235 -0.26 10.76 -11.08
CA GLY A 235 -0.68 12.07 -11.57
C GLY A 235 -0.36 13.20 -10.58
N LYS A 236 -0.56 12.97 -9.28
CA LYS A 236 -0.14 13.91 -8.22
C LYS A 236 1.36 14.22 -8.33
N TYR A 237 2.22 13.21 -8.47
CA TYR A 237 3.66 13.45 -8.64
C TYR A 237 3.96 14.18 -9.94
N TRP A 238 3.25 13.86 -11.02
CA TRP A 238 3.40 14.54 -12.31
C TRP A 238 3.10 16.04 -12.22
N PHE A 239 2.03 16.43 -11.52
CA PHE A 239 1.73 17.84 -11.25
C PHE A 239 2.82 18.51 -10.40
N VAL A 240 3.30 17.83 -9.35
CA VAL A 240 4.39 18.37 -8.52
C VAL A 240 5.66 18.56 -9.34
N MET A 241 6.00 17.65 -10.27
CA MET A 241 7.20 17.81 -11.10
C MET A 241 7.10 19.01 -12.05
N HIS A 242 5.91 19.35 -12.55
CA HIS A 242 5.70 20.54 -13.39
C HIS A 242 5.89 21.86 -12.64
N ALA A 243 5.84 21.84 -11.31
CA ALA A 243 6.17 23.02 -10.50
C ALA A 243 7.68 23.37 -10.57
N PHE A 244 8.53 22.45 -11.02
CA PHE A 244 9.98 22.60 -11.03
C PHE A 244 10.54 22.54 -12.46
N PRO A 245 11.74 23.10 -12.70
CA PRO A 245 12.35 23.16 -14.03
C PRO A 245 13.00 21.82 -14.45
N PHE A 246 12.33 20.69 -14.23
CA PHE A 246 12.79 19.37 -14.68
C PHE A 246 11.63 18.53 -15.23
N GLN A 247 11.88 17.82 -16.33
CA GLN A 247 10.87 16.97 -16.97
C GLN A 247 11.17 15.49 -16.75
N VAL A 248 10.21 14.80 -16.14
CA VAL A 248 10.24 13.35 -15.96
C VAL A 248 9.04 12.78 -16.69
N SER A 249 9.24 11.74 -17.50
CA SER A 249 8.15 11.09 -18.21
C SER A 249 7.15 10.50 -17.22
N PHE A 250 5.87 10.49 -17.58
CA PHE A 250 4.82 9.88 -16.75
C PHE A 250 5.11 8.40 -16.48
N PHE A 251 5.69 7.70 -17.47
CA PHE A 251 6.13 6.31 -17.37
C PHE A 251 7.25 6.11 -16.33
N ALA A 252 8.23 7.01 -16.28
CA ALA A 252 9.27 6.97 -15.26
C ALA A 252 8.71 7.23 -13.85
N LEU A 253 7.75 8.15 -13.71
CA LEU A 253 7.05 8.37 -12.43
C LEU A 253 6.22 7.15 -12.02
N MET A 254 5.53 6.52 -12.96
CA MET A 254 4.74 5.30 -12.74
C MET A 254 5.65 4.16 -12.26
N LEU A 255 6.83 4.02 -12.87
CA LEU A 255 7.82 3.04 -12.48
C LEU A 255 8.40 3.33 -11.08
N MET A 256 8.85 4.56 -10.82
CA MET A 256 9.38 4.94 -9.52
C MET A 256 8.34 4.72 -8.41
N ASN A 257 7.09 5.09 -8.67
CA ASN A 257 6.00 4.86 -7.74
C ASN A 257 5.81 3.36 -7.46
N GLY A 258 5.82 2.52 -8.51
CA GLY A 258 5.76 1.06 -8.36
C GLY A 258 6.87 0.51 -7.48
N ILE A 259 8.13 0.83 -7.77
CA ILE A 259 9.30 0.30 -7.05
C ILE A 259 9.33 0.77 -5.59
N VAL A 260 9.14 2.08 -5.35
CA VAL A 260 9.21 2.66 -4.00
C VAL A 260 8.07 2.14 -3.13
N ASN A 261 6.87 1.96 -3.68
CA ASN A 261 5.76 1.45 -2.89
C ASN A 261 5.82 -0.08 -2.69
N LEU A 262 6.33 -0.85 -3.64
CA LEU A 262 6.57 -2.29 -3.46
C LEU A 262 7.56 -2.60 -2.35
N THR A 263 8.61 -1.78 -2.22
CA THR A 263 9.64 -1.97 -1.19
C THR A 263 9.20 -1.50 0.19
N THR A 264 8.18 -0.66 0.27
CA THR A 264 7.69 -0.10 1.53
C THR A 264 6.39 -0.75 2.02
N THR A 265 5.72 -1.56 1.19
CA THR A 265 4.43 -2.23 1.47
C THR A 265 4.62 -3.68 1.89
#